data_AF-A0A379VLI0-F1
#
_entry.id   AF-A0A379VLI0-F1
#
_cell.length_a   1.000
_cell.length_b   1.000
_cell.length_c   1.000
_cell.angle_alpha   90.00
_cell.angle_beta   90.00
_cell.angle_gamma   90.00
#
_symmetry.space_group_name_H-M   'P 1'
#
loop_
_entity.id
_entity.type
_entity.pdbx_description
1 polymer ?
#
loop_
_entity_poly.entity_id
_entity_poly.type
_entity_poly.pdbx_seq_one_letter_code
_entity_poly.pdbx_strand_id
1 'polypeptide(L)'
;MLLLFFFNGNTSVFYFSALGVGFAYAGILVIFPGLTSQNFGMRNQGLNYGFMYFGFAVGAVIAPYVTSAIAKYTGSYNTVFIFDHGAIAYWSRVDPDNEKICRNGFSQNSLIR
;
A
#
# COMPACT_ATOMS: atom_id res chain seq x y z
N MET A 1 -9.86 -5.18 7.06
CA MET A 1 -10.54 -6.43 7.47
C MET A 1 -11.20 -6.34 8.86
N LEU A 2 -11.40 -5.13 9.39
CA LEU A 2 -11.96 -4.82 10.72
C LEU A 2 -13.30 -5.52 11.04
N LEU A 3 -14.18 -5.65 10.04
CA LEU A 3 -15.51 -6.23 10.17
C LEU A 3 -15.50 -7.70 10.66
N LEU A 4 -14.42 -8.45 10.38
CA LEU A 4 -14.25 -9.84 10.84
C LEU A 4 -13.92 -9.96 12.32
N PHE A 5 -13.35 -8.92 12.93
CA PHE A 5 -12.97 -8.94 14.34
C PHE A 5 -14.19 -8.73 15.26
N PHE A 6 -15.17 -7.95 14.80
CA PHE A 6 -16.43 -7.70 15.52
C PHE A 6 -17.48 -8.80 15.31
N PHE A 7 -17.48 -9.46 14.15
CA PHE A 7 -18.41 -10.56 13.83
C PHE A 7 -17.66 -11.89 13.78
N ASN A 8 -17.37 -12.44 14.96
CA ASN A 8 -16.61 -13.68 15.12
C ASN A 8 -17.32 -14.86 14.39
N GLY A 9 -16.67 -15.41 13.36
CA GLY A 9 -17.08 -16.68 12.73
C GLY A 9 -18.10 -16.61 11.58
N ASN A 10 -18.50 -15.43 11.10
CA ASN A 10 -19.47 -15.34 10.01
C ASN A 10 -18.78 -15.27 8.63
N THR A 11 -18.88 -16.34 7.84
CA THR A 11 -18.28 -16.46 6.50
C THR A 11 -18.76 -15.39 5.53
N SER A 12 -19.98 -14.89 5.68
CA SER A 12 -20.52 -13.81 4.85
C SER A 12 -19.73 -12.50 5.00
N VAL A 13 -19.33 -12.16 6.23
CA VAL A 13 -18.57 -10.94 6.53
C VAL A 13 -17.16 -10.99 5.92
N PHE A 14 -16.58 -12.20 5.83
CA PHE A 14 -15.30 -12.42 5.17
C PHE A 14 -15.38 -12.02 3.69
N TYR A 15 -16.37 -12.51 2.96
CA TYR A 15 -16.53 -12.20 1.53
C TYR A 15 -16.74 -10.70 1.28
N PHE A 16 -17.60 -10.02 2.04
CA PHE A 16 -17.81 -8.58 1.87
C PHE A 16 -16.54 -7.77 2.13
N SER A 17 -15.78 -8.13 3.17
CA SER A 17 -14.52 -7.46 3.45
C SER A 17 -13.46 -7.72 2.37
N ALA A 18 -13.38 -8.95 1.82
CA ALA A 18 -12.51 -9.31 0.70
C ALA A 18 -12.83 -8.51 -0.57
N LEU A 19 -14.12 -8.34 -0.90
CA LEU A 19 -14.55 -7.51 -2.02
C LEU A 19 -14.14 -6.04 -1.83
N GLY A 20 -14.30 -5.51 -0.61
CA GLY A 20 -13.88 -4.13 -0.29
C GLY A 20 -12.38 -3.90 -0.50
N VAL A 21 -11.53 -4.84 -0.07
CA VAL A 21 -10.07 -4.76 -0.30
C VAL A 21 -9.73 -4.92 -1.77
N GLY A 22 -10.39 -5.82 -2.50
CA GLY A 22 -10.22 -5.96 -3.94
C GLY A 22 -10.53 -4.68 -4.71
N PHE A 23 -11.62 -4.00 -4.34
CA PHE A 23 -12.00 -2.71 -4.94
C PHE A 23 -10.98 -1.60 -4.64
N ALA A 24 -10.53 -1.51 -3.39
CA ALA A 24 -9.50 -0.54 -3.00
C ALA A 24 -8.17 -0.77 -3.76
N TYR A 25 -7.76 -2.03 -3.90
CA TYR A 25 -6.58 -2.38 -4.68
C TYR A 25 -6.73 -1.97 -6.16
N ALA A 26 -7.90 -2.22 -6.77
CA ALA A 26 -8.17 -1.82 -8.14
C ALA A 26 -8.07 -0.30 -8.36
N GLY A 27 -8.53 0.53 -7.40
CA GLY A 27 -8.38 1.99 -7.48
C GLY A 27 -6.92 2.42 -7.50
N ILE A 28 -6.08 1.78 -6.71
CA ILE A 28 -4.63 2.05 -6.65
C ILE A 28 -3.95 1.72 -7.98
N LEU A 29 -4.30 0.58 -8.60
CA LEU A 29 -3.76 0.17 -9.91
C LEU A 29 -4.02 1.20 -11.02
N VAL A 30 -5.17 1.89 -10.98
CA VAL A 30 -5.56 2.89 -11.98
C VAL A 30 -4.84 4.23 -11.79
N ILE A 31 -4.52 4.60 -10.55
CA ILE A 31 -3.89 5.89 -10.22
C ILE A 31 -2.38 5.87 -10.50
N PHE A 32 -1.72 4.72 -10.32
CA PHE A 32 -0.26 4.61 -10.43
C PHE A 32 0.35 5.02 -11.79
N PRO A 33 -0.24 4.73 -12.96
CA PRO A 33 0.26 5.23 -14.24
C PRO A 33 0.28 6.77 -14.31
N GLY A 34 -0.75 7.42 -13.76
CA GLY A 34 -0.85 8.88 -13.70
C GLY A 34 0.22 9.51 -12.80
N LEU A 35 0.45 8.94 -11.61
CA LEU A 35 1.47 9.41 -10.68
C LEU A 35 2.89 9.18 -11.21
N THR A 36 3.14 8.02 -11.82
CA THR A 36 4.45 7.70 -12.41
C THR A 36 4.77 8.65 -13.57
N SER A 37 3.75 9.04 -14.33
CA SER A 37 3.84 10.03 -15.41
C SER A 37 4.20 11.43 -14.94
N GLN A 38 3.59 11.87 -13.85
CA GLN A 38 3.88 13.19 -13.29
C GLN A 38 5.27 13.27 -12.65
N ASN A 39 5.78 12.16 -12.08
CA ASN A 39 7.06 12.17 -11.35
C ASN A 39 8.28 11.84 -12.23
N PHE A 40 8.15 10.94 -13.21
CA PHE A 40 9.28 10.43 -14.01
C PHE A 40 9.20 10.73 -15.52
N GLY A 41 8.09 11.33 -15.98
CA GLY A 41 7.87 11.74 -17.37
C GLY A 41 7.45 10.62 -18.33
N MET A 42 6.87 10.99 -19.47
CA MET A 42 6.23 10.07 -20.43
C MET A 42 7.15 9.30 -21.38
N ARG A 43 8.45 9.61 -21.39
CA ARG A 43 9.37 9.02 -22.38
C ARG A 43 9.63 7.52 -22.18
N ASN A 44 9.56 7.03 -20.94
CA ASN A 44 9.82 5.62 -20.58
C ASN A 44 8.82 5.07 -19.54
N GLN A 45 7.52 5.28 -19.77
CA GLN A 45 6.44 4.92 -18.82
C GLN A 45 6.49 3.47 -18.32
N GLY A 46 6.70 2.50 -19.22
CA GLY A 46 6.71 1.08 -18.85
C GLY A 46 7.86 0.71 -17.90
N LEU A 47 9.04 1.31 -18.07
CA LEU A 47 10.20 1.06 -17.21
C LEU A 47 10.05 1.76 -15.85
N ASN A 48 9.59 3.01 -15.83
CA ASN A 48 9.35 3.75 -14.60
C ASN A 48 8.27 3.08 -13.73
N TYR A 49 7.20 2.61 -14.36
CA TYR A 49 6.15 1.85 -13.70
C TYR A 49 6.65 0.47 -13.22
N GLY A 50 7.52 -0.17 -14.01
CA GLY A 50 8.16 -1.43 -13.65
C GLY A 50 8.97 -1.34 -12.35
N PHE A 51 9.79 -0.29 -12.17
CA PHE A 51 10.55 -0.10 -10.93
C PHE A 51 9.67 0.16 -9.71
N MET A 52 8.55 0.86 -9.90
CA MET A 52 7.57 1.05 -8.83
C MET A 52 6.96 -0.28 -8.37
N TYR A 53 6.56 -1.13 -9.31
CA TYR A 53 6.03 -2.47 -9.00
C TYR A 53 7.09 -3.42 -8.48
N PHE A 54 8.36 -3.23 -8.84
CA PHE A 54 9.46 -3.99 -8.28
C PHE A 54 9.58 -3.76 -6.76
N GLY A 55 9.47 -2.50 -6.31
CA GLY A 55 9.42 -2.16 -4.89
C GLY A 55 8.22 -2.81 -4.17
N PHE A 56 7.05 -2.79 -4.80
CA PHE A 56 5.86 -3.49 -4.30
C PHE A 56 6.08 -5.00 -4.20
N ALA A 57 6.69 -5.63 -5.21
CA ALA A 57 6.98 -7.06 -5.22
C ALA A 57 7.95 -7.46 -4.09
N VAL A 58 9.00 -6.67 -3.85
CA VAL A 58 9.94 -6.90 -2.74
C VAL A 58 9.22 -6.80 -1.40
N GLY A 59 8.37 -5.77 -1.21
CA GLY A 59 7.56 -5.62 -0.01
C GLY A 59 6.58 -6.78 0.19
N ALA A 60 5.93 -7.23 -0.89
CA ALA A 60 5.00 -8.36 -0.88
C ALA A 60 5.67 -9.69 -0.53
N VAL A 61 6.97 -9.85 -0.83
CA VAL A 61 7.76 -11.01 -0.41
C VAL A 61 8.13 -10.90 1.07
N ILE A 62 8.51 -9.72 1.57
CA ILE A 62 8.94 -9.53 2.96
C ILE A 62 7.76 -9.63 3.95
N ALA A 63 6.60 -9.08 3.61
CA ALA A 63 5.41 -9.06 4.48
C ALA A 63 4.97 -10.43 5.04
N PRO A 64 4.86 -11.53 4.25
CA PRO A 64 4.51 -12.85 4.77
C PRO A 64 5.61 -13.46 5.64
N TYR A 65 6.89 -13.19 5.38
CA TYR A 65 7.97 -13.65 6.27
C TYR A 65 7.88 -12.99 7.65
N VAL A 66 7.59 -11.69 7.69
CA VAL A 66 7.39 -10.97 8.97
C VAL A 66 6.12 -11.45 9.67
N THR A 67 5.02 -11.60 8.93
CA THR A 67 3.73 -12.08 9.43
C THR A 67 3.83 -13.48 10.02
N SER A 68 4.53 -14.39 9.33
CA SER A 68 4.72 -15.76 9.81
C SER A 68 5.65 -15.83 11.02
N ALA A 69 6.66 -14.96 11.11
CA ALA A 69 7.48 -14.86 12.32
C ALA A 69 6.62 -14.42 13.52
N ILE A 70 5.80 -13.38 13.37
CA ILE A 70 4.91 -12.89 14.44
C ILE A 70 3.88 -13.97 14.84
N ALA A 71 3.31 -14.69 13.87
CA ALA A 71 2.37 -15.77 14.13
C ALA A 71 3.00 -16.93 14.92
N LYS A 72 4.30 -17.23 14.72
CA LYS A 72 5.03 -18.25 15.47
C LYS A 72 5.24 -17.90 16.95
N TYR A 73 5.44 -16.63 17.29
CA TYR A 73 5.64 -16.19 18.67
C TYR A 73 4.32 -16.03 19.44
N THR A 74 3.26 -15.60 18.78
CA THR A 74 1.97 -15.29 19.44
C THR A 74 0.93 -16.41 19.31
N GLY A 75 1.14 -17.38 18.43
CA GLY A 75 0.22 -18.50 18.19
C GLY A 75 -1.10 -18.11 17.50
N SER A 76 -1.28 -16.84 17.13
CA SER A 76 -2.49 -16.33 16.48
C SER A 76 -2.16 -15.23 15.47
N TYR A 77 -2.89 -15.20 14.35
CA TYR A 77 -2.78 -14.16 13.32
C TYR A 77 -3.47 -12.85 13.70
N ASN A 78 -4.29 -12.85 14.76
CA ASN A 78 -5.04 -11.68 15.22
C ASN A 78 -4.15 -10.47 15.51
N THR A 79 -2.96 -10.71 16.05
CA THR A 79 -2.01 -9.66 16.39
C THR A 79 -1.48 -8.93 15.14
N VAL A 80 -1.25 -9.65 14.04
CA VAL A 80 -0.77 -9.06 12.79
C VAL A 80 -1.82 -8.14 12.18
N PHE A 81 -3.10 -8.49 12.27
CA PHE A 81 -4.19 -7.65 11.76
C PHE A 81 -4.35 -6.34 12.54
N ILE A 82 -4.10 -6.36 13.85
CA ILE A 82 -4.13 -5.14 14.67
C ILE A 82 -2.96 -4.22 14.33
N PHE A 83 -1.76 -4.79 14.13
CA PHE A 83 -0.58 -4.03 13.70
C PHE A 83 -0.78 -3.37 12.34
N ASP A 84 -1.33 -4.09 11.37
CA ASP A 84 -1.60 -3.56 10.02
C ASP A 84 -2.55 -2.35 10.07
N HIS A 85 -3.65 -2.44 10.82
CA HIS A 85 -4.57 -1.32 10.99
C HIS A 85 -3.94 -0.13 11.73
N GLY A 86 -3.12 -0.39 12.74
CA GLY A 86 -2.37 0.66 13.45
C GLY A 86 -1.39 1.39 12.54
N ALA A 87 -0.71 0.67 11.64
CA ALA A 87 0.17 1.25 10.66
C ALA A 87 -0.59 2.20 9.71
N ILE A 88 -1.72 1.76 9.13
CA ILE A 88 -2.52 2.61 8.24
C ILE A 88 -3.02 3.88 8.95
N ALA A 89 -3.47 3.76 10.20
CA ALA A 89 -3.90 4.90 11.00
C ALA A 89 -2.75 5.83 11.44
N TYR A 90 -1.52 5.32 11.48
CA TYR A 90 -0.33 6.13 11.67
C TYR A 90 0.06 6.85 10.37
N TRP A 91 0.03 6.15 9.24
CA TRP A 91 0.27 6.72 7.92
C TRP A 91 -0.71 7.84 7.57
N SER A 92 -1.97 7.74 8.01
CA SER A 92 -2.96 8.81 7.82
C SER A 92 -2.70 10.08 8.66
N ARG A 93 -1.79 10.02 9.64
CA ARG A 93 -1.36 11.17 10.45
C ARG A 93 -0.07 11.82 9.95
N VAL A 94 0.58 11.24 8.94
CA VAL A 94 1.77 11.84 8.32
C VAL A 94 1.32 13.05 7.49
N ASP A 95 1.83 14.23 7.82
CA ASP A 95 1.33 15.50 7.28
C ASP A 95 1.38 15.61 5.75
N PRO A 96 0.35 16.20 5.12
CA PRO A 96 0.28 16.44 3.67
C PRO A 96 1.30 17.49 3.16
N ASP A 97 1.97 18.23 4.05
CA ASP A 97 2.95 19.25 3.64
C ASP A 97 4.22 18.66 3.02
N ASN A 98 4.53 17.39 3.28
CA ASN A 98 5.65 16.70 2.64
C ASN A 98 5.37 16.39 1.15
N GLU A 99 4.09 16.32 0.75
CA GLU A 99 3.71 16.16 -0.66
C GLU A 99 4.15 17.38 -1.48
N LYS A 100 4.02 18.60 -0.93
CA LYS A 100 4.44 19.84 -1.59
C LYS A 100 5.95 19.93 -1.73
N ILE A 101 6.71 19.45 -0.73
CA ILE A 101 8.18 19.40 -0.77
C ILE A 101 8.65 18.40 -1.84
N CYS A 102 8.05 17.22 -1.91
CA CYS A 102 8.32 16.26 -2.98
C CYS A 102 7.99 16.84 -4.37
N ARG A 103 6.83 17.48 -4.54
CA ARG A 103 6.45 18.09 -5.83
C ARG A 103 7.42 19.21 -6.25
N ASN A 104 7.86 20.05 -5.32
CA ASN A 104 8.81 21.13 -5.60
C ASN A 104 10.25 20.63 -5.84
N GLY A 105 10.68 19.57 -5.15
CA GLY A 105 11.98 18.93 -5.35
C GLY A 105 12.11 18.20 -6.70
N PHE A 106 11.03 17.60 -7.20
CA PHE A 106 11.00 16.98 -8.53
C PHE A 106 10.83 18.01 -9.66
N SER A 107 10.06 19.08 -9.45
CA SER A 107 9.88 20.17 -10.44
C SER A 107 11.17 20.95 -10.72
N GLN A 108 12.03 21.16 -9.71
CA GLN A 108 13.33 21.80 -9.93
C GLN A 108 14.35 20.91 -10.65
N ASN A 109 14.15 19.59 -10.64
CA ASN A 109 15.07 18.64 -11.30
C ASN A 109 14.62 18.26 -12.74
N SER A 110 13.48 18.76 -13.19
CA SER A 110 13.03 18.67 -14.59
C SER A 110 13.45 19.85 -15.47
N LEU A 111 14.20 20.84 -14.94
CA LEU A 111 14.84 21.89 -15.77
C LEU A 111 16.12 21.43 -16.48
N ILE A 112 16.40 20.12 -16.48
CA ILE A 112 17.44 19.49 -17.29
C ILE A 112 16.86 18.31 -18.09
N ARG A 113 15.73 18.51 -18.78
CA ARG A 113 15.36 17.76 -20.01
C ARG A 113 14.51 18.61 -20.94
#